data_AF-A0A1I0W1P4-F1
#
_entry.id   AF-A0A1I0W1P4-F1
#
_cell.length_a   1.000
_cell.length_b   1.000
_cell.length_c   1.000
_cell.angle_alpha   90.00
_cell.angle_beta   90.00
_cell.angle_gamma   90.00
#
_symmetry.space_group_name_H-M   'P 1'
#
loop_
_entity.id
_entity.type
_entity.pdbx_description
1 polymer ?
#
loop_
_entity_poly.entity_id
_entity_poly.type
_entity_poly.pdbx_seq_one_letter_code
_entity_poly.pdbx_strand_id
1 'polypeptide(L)' 'MDSTMIHVCLQTEGAPSPEGHEVGERWVCSCGDNFVYREGFNRAGYQTVEWWPAPAIPQPRNARTKARRGLLFGPRKG' A
#
# COMPACT_ATOMS: atom_id res chain seq x y z
N MET A 1 22.37 18.64 -9.73
CA MET A 1 22.48 17.28 -10.31
C MET A 1 21.09 16.67 -10.21
N ASP A 2 20.25 16.96 -11.20
CA ASP A 2 18.91 16.37 -11.31
C ASP A 2 19.09 14.89 -11.67
N SER A 3 18.96 14.03 -10.66
CA SER A 3 19.07 12.60 -10.84
C SER A 3 17.84 12.13 -11.62
N THR A 4 18.00 11.87 -12.92
CA THR A 4 17.00 11.22 -13.79
C THR A 4 16.89 9.73 -13.47
N MET A 5 16.96 9.36 -12.19
CA MET A 5 16.92 7.98 -11.75
C MET A 5 15.45 7.55 -11.71
N ILE A 6 15.09 6.66 -12.63
CA ILE A 6 13.75 6.05 -12.66
C ILE A 6 13.56 5.33 -11.32
N HIS A 7 12.61 5.78 -10.51
CA HIS A 7 12.27 5.13 -9.26
C HIS A 7 11.56 3.81 -9.57
N VAL A 8 12.24 2.69 -9.34
CA VAL A 8 11.65 1.35 -9.47
C VAL A 8 11.32 0.86 -8.06
N CYS A 9 10.06 0.99 -7.65
CA CYS A 9 9.61 0.71 -6.28
C CYS A 9 10.10 -0.66 -5.76
N LEU A 10 10.06 -1.69 -6.61
CA LEU A 10 10.46 -3.06 -6.27
C LEU A 10 11.99 -3.28 -6.20
N GLN A 11 12.80 -2.27 -6.53
CA GLN A 11 14.26 -2.31 -6.39
C GLN A 11 14.76 -1.46 -5.21
N THR A 12 13.85 -0.92 -4.39
CA THR A 12 14.21 -0.13 -3.20
C THR A 12 14.61 -1.04 -2.05
N GLU A 13 15.42 -0.53 -1.12
CA GLU A 13 15.86 -1.30 0.07
C GLU A 13 14.70 -1.77 0.95
N GLY A 14 13.58 -1.03 0.95
CA GLY A 14 12.36 -1.40 1.67
C GLY A 14 11.38 -2.25 0.84
N ALA A 15 11.78 -2.69 -0.35
CA ALA A 15 10.94 -3.54 -1.18
C ALA A 15 10.81 -4.94 -0.55
N PRO A 16 9.61 -5.56 -0.63
CA PRO A 16 9.41 -6.92 -0.17
C PRO A 16 10.21 -7.90 -1.04
N SER A 17 10.59 -9.04 -0.45
CA SER A 17 11.20 -10.12 -1.20
C SER A 17 10.22 -10.74 -2.21
N PRO A 18 10.72 -11.43 -3.24
CA PRO A 18 9.85 -12.17 -4.16
C PRO A 18 9.18 -13.39 -3.50
N GLU A 19 9.71 -13.87 -2.37
CA GLU A 19 9.31 -15.11 -1.70
C GLU A 19 8.79 -14.84 -0.28
N GLY A 20 8.04 -15.81 0.26
CA GLY A 20 7.59 -15.79 1.66
C GLY A 20 6.32 -14.98 1.94
N HIS A 21 5.60 -14.59 0.89
CA HIS A 21 4.39 -13.77 0.97
C HIS A 21 3.13 -14.56 0.66
N GLU A 22 2.03 -14.18 1.28
CA GLU A 22 0.72 -14.77 1.02
C GLU A 22 0.02 -14.07 -0.16
N VAL A 23 -0.68 -14.83 -1.00
CA VAL A 23 -1.45 -14.25 -2.11
C VAL A 23 -2.52 -13.30 -1.55
N GLY A 24 -2.50 -12.05 -2.00
CA GLY A 24 -3.34 -10.97 -1.51
C GLY A 24 -2.63 -10.03 -0.53
N GLU A 25 -1.42 -10.36 -0.08
CA GLU A 25 -0.59 -9.45 0.71
C GLU A 25 -0.33 -8.15 -0.04
N ARG A 26 -0.31 -7.03 0.68
CA ARG A 26 -0.17 -5.70 0.09
C ARG A 26 1.02 -4.95 0.68
N TRP A 27 1.72 -4.27 -0.20
CA TRP A 27 2.84 -3.42 0.14
C TRP A 27 2.64 -2.04 -0.49
N VAL A 28 3.04 -1.00 0.25
CA VAL A 28 2.97 0.39 -0.19
C VAL A 28 4.39 0.94 -0.20
N CYS A 29 4.85 1.36 -1.37
CA CYS A 29 6.15 2.00 -1.50
C CYS A 29 6.15 3.37 -0.81
N SER A 30 7.32 3.86 -0.40
CA SER A 30 7.47 5.18 0.22
C SER A 30 7.00 6.34 -0.67
N CYS A 31 6.98 6.15 -1.99
CA CYS A 31 6.42 7.10 -2.95
C CYS A 31 4.88 7.14 -2.98
N GLY A 32 4.20 6.17 -2.35
CA GLY A 32 2.74 6.06 -2.31
C GLY A 32 2.14 5.05 -3.30
N ASP A 33 2.95 4.42 -4.16
CA ASP A 33 2.49 3.36 -5.05
C ASP A 33 2.15 2.08 -4.29
N ASN A 34 1.12 1.38 -4.78
CA ASN A 34 0.58 0.19 -4.12
C ASN A 34 0.87 -1.05 -4.96
N PHE A 35 1.27 -2.12 -4.28
CA PHE A 35 1.52 -3.42 -4.88
C PHE A 35 0.77 -4.51 -4.12
N VAL A 36 0.41 -5.57 -4.82
CA VAL A 36 -0.22 -6.76 -4.25
C VAL A 36 0.55 -8.00 -4.72
N TYR A 37 0.86 -8.89 -3.79
CA TYR A 37 1.44 -10.19 -4.10
C TYR A 37 0.33 -11.08 -4.66
N ARG A 38 0.41 -11.43 -5.95
CA ARG A 38 -0.62 -12.24 -6.61
C ARG A 38 -0.06 -13.05 -7.76
N GLU A 39 -0.84 -14.04 -8.17
CA GLU A 39 -0.61 -14.74 -9.43
C GLU A 39 -0.94 -13.81 -10.61
N GLY A 40 -0.12 -13.86 -11.65
CA GLY A 40 -0.28 -13.11 -12.88
C GLY A 40 0.47 -13.76 -14.03
N PHE A 41 0.45 -13.11 -15.19
CA PHE A 41 1.21 -13.53 -16.35
C PHE A 41 2.30 -12.50 -16.62
N ASN A 42 3.55 -12.93 -16.58
CA ASN A 42 4.68 -12.07 -16.90
C ASN A 42 4.62 -11.59 -18.37
N ARG A 43 5.51 -10.69 -18.75
CA ARG A 43 5.57 -10.14 -20.13
C ARG A 43 5.80 -11.21 -21.21
N ALA A 44 6.34 -12.36 -20.85
CA ALA A 44 6.55 -13.50 -21.74
C ALA A 44 5.35 -14.47 -21.77
N GLY A 45 4.28 -14.20 -21.01
CA GLY A 45 3.05 -15.00 -20.98
C GLY A 45 3.09 -16.21 -20.04
N TYR A 46 4.10 -16.34 -19.19
CA TYR A 46 4.18 -17.41 -18.19
C TYR A 46 3.49 -17.00 -16.90
N GLN A 47 2.82 -17.95 -16.26
CA GLN A 47 2.21 -17.75 -14.94
C GLN A 47 3.33 -17.58 -13.90
N THR A 48 3.28 -16.49 -13.15
CA THR A 48 4.22 -16.14 -12.08
C THR A 48 3.47 -15.65 -10.86
N VAL A 49 4.03 -15.86 -9.67
CA VAL A 49 3.54 -15.27 -8.43
C VAL A 49 4.56 -14.20 -8.01
N GLU A 50 4.16 -12.94 -8.04
CA GLU A 50 5.06 -11.81 -7.77
C GLU A 50 4.30 -10.57 -7.31
N TRP A 51 5.03 -9.48 -7.06
CA TRP A 51 4.46 -8.19 -6.69
C TRP A 51 3.96 -7.44 -7.92
N TRP A 52 2.64 -7.24 -7.99
CA TRP A 52 2.00 -6.54 -9.10
C TRP A 52 1.48 -5.18 -8.67
N PRO A 53 1.51 -4.16 -9.56
CA PRO A 53 0.83 -2.90 -9.32
C PRO A 53 -0.65 -3.13 -8.96
N ALA A 54 -1.08 -2.42 -7.92
CA ALA A 54 -2.43 -2.47 -7.39
C ALA A 54 -3.02 -1.05 -7.31
N PRO A 55 -4.34 -0.89 -7.52
CA PRO A 55 -4.98 0.38 -7.22
C PRO A 55 -4.87 0.68 -5.72
N ALA A 56 -4.77 1.96 -5.39
CA ALA A 56 -4.80 2.41 -4.00
C ALA A 56 -6.12 1.95 -3.34
N ILE A 57 -6.03 1.31 -2.18
CA ILE A 57 -7.23 1.00 -1.39
C ILE A 57 -7.73 2.33 -0.84
N PRO A 58 -9.02 2.68 -1.02
CA PRO A 58 -9.59 3.81 -0.30
C PRO A 58 -9.42 3.57 1.20
N GLN A 59 -8.53 4.32 1.86
CA GLN A 59 -8.47 4.28 3.30
C GLN A 59 -9.82 4.78 3.83
N PRO A 60 -10.49 4.03 4.73
CA PRO A 60 -11.66 4.57 5.41
C PRO A 60 -11.20 5.80 6.17
N ARG A 61 -11.72 6.97 5.79
CA ARG A 61 -11.40 8.31 6.32
C ARG A 61 -11.60 8.46 7.84
N ASN A 62 -12.00 7.38 8.53
CA ASN A 62 -12.48 7.38 9.90
C ASN A 62 -11.44 6.92 10.93
N ALA A 63 -10.26 6.41 10.54
CA ALA A 63 -9.24 5.96 11.50
C ALA A 63 -8.62 7.11 12.34
N ARG A 64 -8.58 8.35 11.81
CA ARG A 64 -8.10 9.52 12.58
C ARG A 64 -9.14 10.14 13.52
N THR A 65 -10.41 9.74 13.44
CA THR A 65 -11.50 10.34 14.24
C THR A 65 -11.85 9.58 15.51
N LYS A 66 -11.28 8.38 15.74
CA LYS A 66 -11.56 7.65 17.00
C LYS A 66 -10.86 8.26 18.22
N ALA A 67 -9.82 9.07 18.03
CA ALA A 67 -9.14 9.81 19.10
C ALA A 67 -9.82 11.14 19.50
N ARG A 68 -10.84 11.61 18.76
CA ARG A 68 -11.52 12.91 19.02
C ARG A 68 -13.02 12.80 19.32
N ARG A 69 -13.56 11.58 19.49
CA ARG A 69 -14.97 11.37 19.88
C ARG A 69 -15.21 11.35 21.40
N GLY A 70 -14.29 11.89 22.19
CA GLY A 70 -14.42 11.97 23.66
C GLY A 70 -14.78 13.34 24.23
N LEU A 71 -14.88 14.41 23.41
CA LEU A 71 -14.90 15.79 23.98
C LEU A 71 -15.90 16.78 23.33
N LEU A 72 -16.87 16.33 22.54
CA LEU A 72 -17.81 17.25 21.84
C LEU A 72 -19.26 17.24 22.37
N PHE A 73 -19.55 16.49 23.43
CA PHE A 73 -20.82 16.61 24.14
C PHE A 73 -20.56 16.89 25.61
N GLY A 74 -20.29 18.18 25.92
CA GLY A 74 -20.48 18.68 27.27
C GLY A 74 -21.96 18.58 27.68
N PRO A 75 -22.27 18.41 28.97
CA PRO A 75 -23.64 18.25 29.44
C PRO A 75 -24.45 19.51 29.13
N ARG A 76 -25.55 19.38 28.36
CA ARG A 76 -26.55 20.44 28.25
C ARG A 76 -27.25 20.57 29.60
N LYS A 77 -27.03 21.67 30.31
CA LYS A 77 -28.00 22.20 31.29
C LYS A 77 -29.01 23.06 30.53
N GLY A 78 -30.29 22.77 30.70
CA GLY A 78 -31.42 23.48 30.10
C GLY A 78 -32.68 22.69 30.32
#